data_AF-A0A7S2B2K2-F1
#
_entry.id   AF-A0A7S2B2K2-F1
#
_cell.length_a   1.000
_cell.length_b   1.000
_cell.length_c   1.000
_cell.angle_alpha   90.00
_cell.angle_beta   90.00
_cell.angle_gamma   90.00
#
_symmetry.space_group_name_H-M   'P 1'
#
loop_
_entity.id
_entity.type
_entity.pdbx_description
1 polymer ?
#
loop_
_entity_poly.entity_id
_entity_poly.type
_entity_poly.pdbx_seq_one_letter_code
_entity_poly.pdbx_strand_id
1 'polypeptide(L)'
;KGGDVSESTDPLRDWSGARVSNFLSQLEHGLANLEDGASVAGVLEHAMYCGASLGRVGYDFRALLAPLFEQRFAAIFASGMETAVRVFRGSLDAHRWSTASPMSAVSSTDGDGDDAQKGASAPAGGATSPPYALMSHPPLACLCNGVLNSLNELRHGASPRLAPPLGALFLAALHTSASELANHAIARDLTVTGDEGRAHLQACRAFVEIFVPFASSCFRSTFSPVAGGALTALNSDDLAEALAPLTALVESAAE
;
A
#
# COMPACT_ATOMS: atom_id res chain seq x y z
N LYS A 1 1.17 49.67 43.43
CA LYS A 1 1.14 48.36 44.14
C LYS A 1 1.23 47.28 43.06
N GLY A 2 2.45 46.90 42.69
CA GLY A 2 2.69 45.81 41.75
C GLY A 2 2.48 44.50 42.48
N GLY A 3 1.52 43.71 42.03
CA GLY A 3 1.42 42.30 42.39
C GLY A 3 2.46 41.56 41.56
N ASP A 4 3.56 41.22 42.22
CA ASP A 4 4.57 40.30 41.70
C ASP A 4 3.87 38.95 41.51
N VAL A 5 3.62 38.59 40.25
CA VAL A 5 3.10 37.27 39.88
C VAL A 5 4.28 36.32 40.11
N SER A 6 4.31 35.71 41.29
CA SER A 6 5.25 34.64 41.60
C SER A 6 5.02 33.49 40.62
N GLU A 7 5.82 33.48 39.56
CA GLU A 7 5.95 32.40 38.61
C GLU A 7 6.59 31.22 39.36
N SER A 8 5.75 30.45 40.05
CA SER A 8 6.15 29.21 40.71
C SER A 8 6.49 28.18 39.62
N THR A 9 7.71 28.25 39.10
CA THR A 9 8.34 27.19 38.33
C THR A 9 8.52 26.01 39.28
N ASP A 10 7.76 24.94 39.07
CA ASP A 10 7.97 23.69 39.77
C ASP A 10 9.18 23.01 39.12
N PRO A 11 10.36 23.02 39.78
CA PRO A 11 11.60 22.53 39.17
C PRO A 11 11.52 21.03 38.80
N LEU A 12 10.66 20.27 39.49
CA LEU A 12 10.43 18.86 39.17
C LEU A 12 9.63 18.73 37.87
N ARG A 13 8.61 19.58 37.68
CA ARG A 13 7.80 19.64 36.46
C ARG A 13 8.63 20.09 35.24
N ASP A 14 9.52 21.07 35.43
CA ASP A 14 10.38 21.55 34.36
C ASP A 14 11.41 20.49 33.98
N TRP A 15 12.03 19.85 34.97
CA TRP A 15 12.97 18.75 34.75
C TRP A 15 12.29 17.55 34.05
N SER A 16 11.09 17.16 34.48
CA SER A 16 10.38 16.01 33.90
C SER A 16 9.87 16.31 32.49
N GLY A 17 9.40 17.53 32.23
CA GLY A 17 9.10 18.02 30.88
C GLY A 17 10.32 17.90 29.96
N ALA A 18 11.48 18.38 30.40
CA ALA A 18 12.73 18.25 29.65
C ALA A 18 13.12 16.79 29.37
N ARG A 19 12.86 15.87 30.32
CA ARG A 19 13.11 14.43 30.11
C ARG A 19 12.17 13.81 29.08
N VAL A 20 10.88 14.14 29.13
CA VAL A 20 9.92 13.67 28.13
C VAL A 20 10.29 14.21 26.74
N SER A 21 10.61 15.49 26.62
CA SER A 21 11.06 16.08 25.36
C SER A 21 12.32 15.42 24.80
N ASN A 22 13.30 15.14 25.67
CA ASN A 22 14.52 14.43 25.27
C ASN A 22 14.23 12.99 24.82
N PHE A 23 13.33 12.27 25.50
CA PHE A 23 12.89 10.94 25.10
C PHE A 23 12.20 10.96 23.73
N LEU A 24 11.25 11.87 23.51
CA LEU A 24 10.52 11.99 22.25
C LEU A 24 11.46 12.31 21.08
N SER A 25 12.44 13.18 21.30
CA SER A 25 13.46 13.48 20.29
C SER A 25 14.30 12.25 19.96
N GLN A 26 14.78 11.50 20.96
CA GLN A 26 15.53 10.26 20.69
C GLN A 26 14.67 9.20 20.00
N LEU A 27 13.40 9.10 20.39
CA LEU A 27 12.44 8.18 19.78
C LEU A 27 12.24 8.51 18.29
N GLU A 28 12.03 9.78 17.94
CA GLU A 28 11.89 10.22 16.54
C GLU A 28 13.12 9.83 15.69
N HIS A 29 14.33 10.06 16.19
CA HIS A 29 15.56 9.65 15.51
C HIS A 29 15.68 8.13 15.38
N GLY A 30 15.26 7.39 16.41
CA GLY A 30 15.24 5.93 16.38
C GLY A 30 14.25 5.37 15.35
N LEU A 31 13.05 5.96 15.29
CA LEU A 31 11.99 5.56 14.35
C LEU A 31 12.42 5.71 12.89
N ALA A 32 13.26 6.72 12.58
CA ALA A 32 13.76 6.94 11.22
C ALA A 32 14.53 5.73 10.63
N ASN A 33 15.09 4.87 11.48
CA ASN A 33 15.88 3.70 11.08
C ASN A 33 15.04 2.41 10.91
N LEU A 34 13.74 2.43 11.26
CA LEU A 34 12.89 1.22 11.23
C LEU A 34 12.19 1.07 9.90
N GLU A 35 12.57 0.08 9.09
CA GLU A 35 12.05 -0.08 7.72
C GLU A 35 10.70 -0.82 7.65
N ASP A 36 10.34 -1.59 8.68
CA ASP A 36 9.12 -2.39 8.71
C ASP A 36 8.10 -1.87 9.75
N GLY A 37 6.82 -1.98 9.39
CA GLY A 37 5.70 -1.51 10.21
C GLY A 37 5.50 -2.32 11.48
N ALA A 38 5.88 -3.61 11.50
CA ALA A 38 5.77 -4.45 12.69
C ALA A 38 6.71 -3.99 13.80
N SER A 39 7.97 -3.66 13.47
CA SER A 39 8.94 -3.08 14.40
C SER A 39 8.48 -1.73 14.93
N VAL A 40 7.96 -0.86 14.06
CA VAL A 40 7.39 0.44 14.46
C VAL A 40 6.23 0.24 15.45
N ALA A 41 5.36 -0.73 15.21
CA ALA A 41 4.25 -1.04 16.12
C ALA A 41 4.71 -1.60 17.47
N GLY A 42 5.74 -2.44 17.49
CA GLY A 42 6.34 -2.93 18.74
C GLY A 42 6.93 -1.79 19.58
N VAL A 43 7.62 -0.84 18.93
CA VAL A 43 8.14 0.36 19.61
C VAL A 43 6.99 1.24 20.13
N LEU A 44 5.89 1.37 19.37
CA LEU A 44 4.70 2.09 19.83
C LEU A 44 4.10 1.46 21.08
N GLU A 45 3.97 0.14 21.12
CA GLU A 45 3.43 -0.58 22.28
C GLU A 45 4.28 -0.31 23.53
N HIS A 46 5.60 -0.41 23.42
CA HIS A 46 6.51 -0.11 24.54
C HIS A 46 6.47 1.35 24.97
N ALA A 47 6.42 2.29 24.02
CA ALA A 47 6.30 3.71 24.32
C ALA A 47 4.96 4.04 25.01
N MET A 48 3.87 3.40 24.58
CA MET A 48 2.55 3.53 25.19
C MET A 48 2.52 2.96 26.61
N TYR A 49 3.12 1.79 26.84
CA TYR A 49 3.25 1.20 28.17
C TYR A 49 4.08 2.08 29.11
N CYS A 50 5.19 2.63 28.61
CA CYS A 50 6.03 3.57 29.35
C CYS A 50 5.24 4.84 29.75
N GLY A 51 4.56 5.46 28.79
CA GLY A 51 3.74 6.65 29.04
C GLY A 51 2.60 6.39 30.02
N ALA A 52 1.92 5.23 29.94
CA ALA A 52 0.89 4.85 30.90
C ALA A 52 1.46 4.63 32.32
N SER A 53 2.67 4.06 32.41
CA SER A 53 3.33 3.81 33.70
C SER A 53 3.75 5.11 34.39
N LEU A 54 4.30 6.07 33.62
CA LEU A 54 4.66 7.39 34.11
C LEU A 54 3.45 8.31 34.32
N GLY A 55 2.34 8.08 33.62
CA GLY A 55 1.07 8.75 33.85
C GLY A 55 0.56 8.60 35.29
N ARG A 56 0.86 7.49 35.97
CA ARG A 56 0.51 7.28 37.39
C ARG A 56 1.18 8.27 38.35
N VAL A 57 2.29 8.87 37.95
CA VAL A 57 3.01 9.90 38.71
C VAL A 57 2.89 11.29 38.08
N GLY A 58 1.91 11.48 37.17
CA GLY A 58 1.58 12.77 36.57
C GLY A 58 2.26 13.08 35.24
N TYR A 59 2.98 12.12 34.63
CA TYR A 59 3.75 12.35 33.39
C TYR A 59 3.31 11.42 32.25
N ASP A 60 2.09 11.62 31.76
CA ASP A 60 1.55 10.89 30.61
C ASP A 60 1.86 11.63 29.29
N PHE A 61 2.74 11.06 28.48
CA PHE A 61 3.12 11.61 27.17
C PHE A 61 2.47 10.89 25.98
N ARG A 62 1.55 9.95 26.20
CA ARG A 62 0.97 9.13 25.12
C ARG A 62 0.31 9.96 24.01
N ALA A 63 -0.29 11.08 24.38
CA ALA A 63 -0.89 12.03 23.43
C ALA A 63 0.13 12.62 22.43
N LEU A 64 1.42 12.59 22.75
CA LEU A 64 2.51 13.10 21.91
C LEU A 64 3.10 12.05 20.97
N LEU A 65 2.75 10.76 21.16
CA LEU A 65 3.32 9.67 20.36
C LEU A 65 2.69 9.58 18.97
N ALA A 66 1.36 9.70 18.88
CA ALA A 66 0.61 9.52 17.64
C ALA A 66 1.25 10.19 16.40
N PRO A 67 1.60 11.50 16.39
CA PRO A 67 2.17 12.13 15.20
C PRO A 67 3.53 11.55 14.77
N LEU A 68 4.37 11.12 15.73
CA LEU A 68 5.69 10.55 15.41
C LEU A 68 5.57 9.20 14.69
N PHE A 69 4.69 8.34 15.19
CA PHE A 69 4.47 7.02 14.60
C PHE A 69 3.69 7.11 13.30
N GLU A 70 2.66 7.96 13.22
CA GLU A 70 1.90 8.20 11.99
C GLU A 70 2.82 8.68 10.85
N GLN A 71 3.75 9.61 11.14
CA GLN A 71 4.74 10.07 10.16
C GLN A 71 5.63 8.92 9.70
N ARG A 72 6.05 8.02 10.59
CA ARG A 72 6.89 6.89 10.21
C ARG A 72 6.15 5.87 9.35
N PHE A 73 4.92 5.49 9.73
CA PHE A 73 4.09 4.59 8.93
C PHE A 73 3.81 5.16 7.53
N ALA A 74 3.56 6.46 7.44
CA ALA A 74 3.40 7.15 6.15
C ALA A 74 4.67 7.06 5.29
N ALA A 75 5.85 7.27 5.88
CA ALA A 75 7.13 7.17 5.17
C ALA A 75 7.42 5.74 4.66
N ILE A 76 7.15 4.72 5.48
CA ILE A 76 7.28 3.31 5.07
C ILE A 76 6.34 3.00 3.91
N PHE A 77 5.06 3.40 4.01
CA PHE A 77 4.10 3.20 2.93
C PHE A 77 4.52 3.89 1.63
N ALA A 78 4.97 5.14 1.70
CA ALA A 78 5.44 5.90 0.53
C ALA A 78 6.62 5.20 -0.16
N SER A 79 7.63 4.78 0.61
CA SER A 79 8.79 4.03 0.09
C SER A 79 8.39 2.67 -0.49
N GLY A 80 7.45 1.98 0.14
CA GLY A 80 6.88 0.72 -0.35
C GLY A 80 6.18 0.89 -1.69
N MET A 81 5.35 1.92 -1.84
CA MET A 81 4.65 2.22 -3.09
C MET A 81 5.62 2.61 -4.22
N GLU A 82 6.61 3.47 -3.93
CA GLU A 82 7.67 3.81 -4.89
C GLU A 82 8.43 2.55 -5.33
N THR A 83 8.73 1.66 -4.39
CA THR A 83 9.36 0.38 -4.69
C THR A 83 8.49 -0.50 -5.57
N ALA A 84 7.20 -0.62 -5.27
CA ALA A 84 6.26 -1.40 -6.05
C ALA A 84 6.20 -0.92 -7.51
N VAL A 85 6.09 0.40 -7.73
CA VAL A 85 6.06 1.00 -9.07
C VAL A 85 7.39 0.81 -9.81
N ARG A 86 8.52 0.98 -9.12
CA ARG A 86 9.85 0.79 -9.71
C ARG A 86 10.08 -0.66 -10.15
N VAL A 87 9.75 -1.64 -9.30
CA VAL A 87 9.89 -3.06 -9.64
C VAL A 87 8.91 -3.43 -10.75
N PHE A 88 7.69 -2.90 -10.72
CA PHE A 88 6.72 -3.03 -11.81
C PHE A 88 7.29 -2.57 -13.14
N ARG A 89 7.85 -1.36 -13.20
CA ARG A 89 8.48 -0.82 -14.42
C ARG A 89 9.60 -1.73 -14.94
N GLY A 90 10.50 -2.16 -14.05
CA GLY A 90 11.56 -3.10 -14.43
C GLY A 90 11.02 -4.44 -14.94
N SER A 91 9.93 -4.94 -14.35
CA SER A 91 9.25 -6.14 -14.82
C SER A 91 8.57 -5.93 -16.17
N LEU A 92 8.00 -4.74 -16.41
CA LEU A 92 7.35 -4.37 -17.66
C LEU A 92 8.37 -4.30 -18.81
N ASP A 93 9.52 -3.67 -18.59
CA ASP A 93 10.60 -3.55 -19.57
C ASP A 93 11.19 -4.90 -19.97
N ALA A 94 11.31 -5.82 -19.00
CA ALA A 94 11.80 -7.18 -19.23
C ALA A 94 10.73 -8.12 -19.83
N HIS A 95 9.46 -7.74 -19.78
CA HIS A 95 8.37 -8.61 -20.20
C HIS A 95 8.29 -8.72 -21.72
N ARG A 96 8.03 -9.94 -22.20
CA ARG A 96 7.74 -10.23 -23.60
C ARG A 96 6.28 -10.63 -23.71
N TRP A 97 5.52 -9.81 -24.43
CA TRP A 97 4.10 -10.06 -24.66
C TRP A 97 3.94 -11.27 -25.57
N SER A 98 3.16 -12.26 -25.14
CA SER A 98 2.82 -13.42 -25.95
C SER A 98 1.41 -13.88 -25.62
N THR A 99 0.65 -14.26 -26.65
CA THR A 99 -0.68 -14.88 -26.53
C THR A 99 -0.60 -16.35 -26.11
N ALA A 100 0.60 -16.96 -26.18
CA ALA A 100 0.80 -18.34 -25.76
C ALA A 100 0.72 -18.41 -24.22
N SER A 101 -0.42 -18.88 -23.72
CA SER A 101 -0.61 -19.19 -22.31
C SER A 101 0.54 -20.12 -21.86
N PRO A 102 1.30 -19.78 -20.79
CA PRO A 102 2.39 -20.63 -20.31
C PRO A 102 1.91 -22.01 -19.83
N MET A 103 0.60 -22.20 -19.65
CA MET A 103 -0.01 -23.51 -19.36
C MET A 103 -0.14 -24.44 -20.58
N SER A 104 0.06 -23.95 -21.81
CA SER A 104 -0.08 -24.81 -22.99
C SER A 104 1.20 -25.60 -23.33
N ALA A 105 2.29 -25.42 -22.57
CA ALA A 105 3.55 -26.14 -22.78
C ALA A 105 3.67 -27.43 -21.93
N VAL A 106 2.61 -27.85 -21.24
CA VAL A 106 2.55 -29.13 -20.49
C VAL A 106 1.47 -30.05 -21.06
N SER A 107 1.56 -30.36 -22.35
CA SER A 107 0.88 -31.51 -22.93
C SER A 107 1.88 -32.27 -23.78
N SER A 108 2.41 -33.35 -23.21
CA SER A 108 2.67 -34.66 -23.84
C SER A 108 3.66 -35.47 -23.01
N THR A 109 3.17 -36.08 -21.93
CA THR A 109 3.59 -37.43 -21.54
C THR A 109 2.36 -38.16 -21.07
N ASP A 110 2.00 -39.19 -21.84
CA ASP A 110 0.90 -40.13 -21.59
C ASP A 110 0.98 -40.74 -20.19
N GLY A 111 -0.18 -40.82 -19.54
CA GLY A 111 -0.33 -41.43 -18.22
C GLY A 111 -1.80 -41.54 -17.84
N ASP A 112 -2.43 -42.59 -18.35
CA ASP A 112 -3.71 -43.16 -17.92
C ASP A 112 -3.84 -43.21 -16.39
N GLY A 113 -4.98 -42.77 -15.84
CA GLY A 113 -5.20 -42.71 -14.40
C GLY A 113 -6.40 -41.88 -14.00
N ASP A 114 -7.57 -42.50 -14.07
CA ASP A 114 -8.83 -42.11 -13.42
C ASP A 114 -8.59 -41.83 -11.92
N ASP A 115 -8.85 -40.61 -11.44
CA ASP A 115 -9.28 -40.39 -10.06
C ASP A 115 -9.89 -39.01 -9.82
N ALA A 116 -11.11 -39.04 -9.32
CA ALA A 116 -11.89 -37.90 -8.88
C ALA A 116 -11.32 -37.33 -7.58
N GLN A 117 -10.68 -36.17 -7.61
CA GLN A 117 -10.29 -35.45 -6.40
C GLN A 117 -11.20 -34.25 -6.14
N LYS A 118 -12.27 -34.51 -5.37
CA LYS A 118 -12.88 -33.52 -4.48
C LYS A 118 -11.82 -32.93 -3.56
N GLY A 119 -11.89 -31.61 -3.35
CA GLY A 119 -11.50 -30.98 -2.09
C GLY A 119 -10.03 -30.59 -1.97
N ALA A 120 -9.73 -29.34 -2.33
CA ALA A 120 -8.82 -28.52 -1.54
C ALA A 120 -9.64 -27.38 -0.94
N SER A 121 -10.09 -27.60 0.29
CA SER A 121 -10.68 -26.60 1.15
C SER A 121 -9.78 -25.37 1.16
N ALA A 122 -10.29 -24.26 0.63
CA ALA A 122 -9.71 -22.96 0.89
C ALA A 122 -9.63 -22.78 2.41
N PRO A 123 -8.48 -22.36 2.98
CA PRO A 123 -8.53 -21.83 4.32
C PRO A 123 -9.43 -20.59 4.26
N ALA A 124 -10.42 -20.55 5.15
CA ALA A 124 -11.24 -19.37 5.36
C ALA A 124 -10.32 -18.19 5.75
N GLY A 125 -9.97 -17.36 4.77
CA GLY A 125 -9.19 -16.12 4.92
C GLY A 125 -9.69 -15.13 3.87
N GLY A 126 -10.47 -14.15 4.31
CA GLY A 126 -11.29 -13.30 3.46
C GLY A 126 -10.52 -12.38 2.50
N ALA A 127 -11.18 -11.97 1.42
CA ALA A 127 -10.98 -10.76 0.59
C ALA A 127 -9.54 -10.29 0.22
N THR A 128 -8.50 -11.08 0.46
CA THR A 128 -7.09 -10.62 0.44
C THR A 128 -6.18 -11.46 -0.45
N SER A 129 -6.70 -12.54 -1.05
CA SER A 129 -5.94 -13.29 -2.06
C SER A 129 -5.90 -12.51 -3.38
N PRO A 130 -4.71 -12.37 -4.02
CA PRO A 130 -4.61 -11.75 -5.34
C PRO A 130 -5.54 -12.44 -6.35
N PRO A 131 -6.23 -11.68 -7.23
CA PRO A 131 -7.06 -12.27 -8.27
C PRO A 131 -6.22 -13.17 -9.20
N TYR A 132 -6.65 -14.42 -9.40
CA TYR A 132 -5.94 -15.41 -10.22
C TYR A 132 -5.70 -14.91 -11.67
N ALA A 133 -6.60 -14.08 -12.18
CA ALA A 133 -6.47 -13.44 -13.49
C ALA A 133 -5.24 -12.52 -13.63
N LEU A 134 -4.61 -12.06 -12.55
CA LEU A 134 -3.36 -11.31 -12.62
C LEU A 134 -2.15 -12.22 -12.87
N MET A 135 -2.25 -13.52 -12.62
CA MET A 135 -1.12 -14.46 -12.82
C MET A 135 -0.77 -14.63 -14.31
N SER A 136 -1.72 -14.39 -15.22
CA SER A 136 -1.44 -14.34 -16.66
C SER A 136 -0.72 -13.06 -17.10
N HIS A 137 -0.54 -12.09 -16.20
CA HIS A 137 0.10 -10.80 -16.46
C HIS A 137 1.21 -10.54 -15.43
N PRO A 138 2.42 -11.12 -15.62
CA PRO A 138 3.50 -11.08 -14.63
C PRO A 138 3.85 -9.67 -14.11
N PRO A 139 3.91 -8.61 -14.95
CA PRO A 139 4.13 -7.25 -14.45
C PRO A 139 3.04 -6.80 -13.47
N LEU A 140 1.76 -7.07 -13.77
CA LEU A 140 0.65 -6.70 -12.89
C LEU A 140 0.64 -7.51 -11.58
N ALA A 141 1.00 -8.79 -11.64
CA ALA A 141 1.17 -9.60 -10.44
C ALA A 141 2.28 -9.03 -9.54
N CYS A 142 3.39 -8.57 -10.13
CA CYS A 142 4.47 -7.93 -9.40
C CYS A 142 4.03 -6.63 -8.72
N LEU A 143 3.33 -5.76 -9.45
CA LEU A 143 2.75 -4.53 -8.89
C LEU A 143 1.79 -4.84 -7.74
N CYS A 144 0.89 -5.81 -7.94
CA CYS A 144 -0.08 -6.24 -6.94
C CYS A 144 0.58 -6.70 -5.64
N ASN A 145 1.61 -7.55 -5.75
CA ASN A 145 2.36 -8.01 -4.59
C ASN A 145 3.06 -6.84 -3.86
N GLY A 146 3.65 -5.89 -4.60
CA GLY A 146 4.27 -4.70 -4.02
C GLY A 146 3.28 -3.81 -3.27
N VAL A 147 2.08 -3.60 -3.84
CA VAL A 147 1.00 -2.85 -3.20
C VAL A 147 0.51 -3.56 -1.94
N LEU A 148 0.25 -4.87 -2.01
CA LEU A 148 -0.18 -5.66 -0.86
C LEU A 148 0.88 -5.67 0.25
N ASN A 149 2.16 -5.76 -0.09
CA ASN A 149 3.24 -5.66 0.87
C ASN A 149 3.22 -4.29 1.59
N SER A 150 3.08 -3.21 0.83
CA SER A 150 3.01 -1.85 1.39
C SER A 150 1.80 -1.65 2.31
N LEU A 151 0.64 -2.20 1.93
CA LEU A 151 -0.57 -2.19 2.76
C LEU A 151 -0.42 -3.05 4.03
N ASN A 152 0.31 -4.17 3.94
CA ASN A 152 0.60 -5.03 5.09
C ASN A 152 1.48 -4.34 6.12
N GLU A 153 2.47 -3.55 5.70
CA GLU A 153 3.26 -2.74 6.64
C GLU A 153 2.40 -1.66 7.30
N LEU A 154 1.54 -1.01 6.52
CA LEU A 154 0.67 0.07 6.99
C LEU A 154 -0.40 -0.40 8.00
N ARG A 155 -0.86 -1.66 7.92
CA ARG A 155 -1.97 -2.18 8.75
C ARG A 155 -1.75 -2.00 10.26
N HIS A 156 -0.48 -1.99 10.69
CA HIS A 156 -0.12 -1.85 12.10
C HIS A 156 -0.26 -0.42 12.63
N GLY A 157 -0.30 0.56 11.72
CA GLY A 157 -0.38 2.00 12.02
C GLY A 157 -1.56 2.69 11.37
N ALA A 158 -2.59 1.95 10.94
CA ALA A 158 -3.72 2.48 10.23
C ALA A 158 -4.55 3.43 11.11
N SER A 159 -4.37 4.72 10.90
CA SER A 159 -5.11 5.81 11.55
C SER A 159 -6.03 6.49 10.53
N PRO A 160 -7.28 6.85 10.88
CA PRO A 160 -8.17 7.59 9.99
C PRO A 160 -7.57 8.91 9.50
N ARG A 161 -6.66 9.52 10.28
CA ARG A 161 -5.96 10.75 9.92
C ARG A 161 -5.02 10.57 8.73
N LEU A 162 -4.48 9.36 8.55
CA LEU A 162 -3.59 9.01 7.46
C LEU A 162 -4.33 8.62 6.17
N ALA A 163 -5.62 8.31 6.23
CA ALA A 163 -6.36 7.83 5.07
C ALA A 163 -6.33 8.81 3.88
N PRO A 164 -6.60 10.14 4.04
CA PRO A 164 -6.52 11.07 2.92
C PRO A 164 -5.12 11.23 2.30
N PRO A 165 -4.04 11.54 3.05
CA PRO A 165 -2.71 11.71 2.46
C PRO A 165 -2.15 10.41 1.86
N LEU A 166 -2.42 9.25 2.48
CA LEU A 166 -1.99 7.97 1.91
C LEU A 166 -2.84 7.55 0.71
N GLY A 167 -4.10 7.97 0.65
CA GLY A 167 -4.97 7.80 -0.51
C GLY A 167 -4.46 8.57 -1.72
N ALA A 168 -4.00 9.81 -1.53
CA ALA A 168 -3.37 10.59 -2.59
C ALA A 168 -2.08 9.93 -3.12
N LEU A 169 -1.23 9.41 -2.22
CA LEU A 169 -0.03 8.64 -2.62
C LEU A 169 -0.39 7.36 -3.39
N PHE A 170 -1.43 6.66 -2.96
CA PHE A 170 -1.93 5.47 -3.63
C PHE A 170 -2.42 5.78 -5.04
N LEU A 171 -3.25 6.82 -5.20
CA LEU A 171 -3.74 7.29 -6.50
C LEU A 171 -2.60 7.74 -7.42
N ALA A 172 -1.62 8.47 -6.89
CA ALA A 172 -0.44 8.86 -7.66
C ALA A 172 0.34 7.64 -8.18
N ALA A 173 0.51 6.60 -7.35
CA ALA A 173 1.16 5.37 -7.77
C ALA A 173 0.35 4.60 -8.85
N LEU A 174 -0.98 4.59 -8.76
CA LEU A 174 -1.85 4.05 -9.81
C LEU A 174 -1.68 4.84 -11.11
N HIS A 175 -1.69 6.17 -11.04
CA HIS A 175 -1.50 7.04 -12.20
C HIS A 175 -0.14 6.80 -12.88
N THR A 176 0.94 6.72 -12.08
CA THR A 176 2.25 6.40 -12.62
C THR A 176 2.25 5.02 -13.26
N SER A 177 1.67 4.00 -12.63
CA SER A 177 1.61 2.64 -13.19
C SER A 177 0.80 2.58 -14.49
N ALA A 178 -0.32 3.32 -14.57
CA ALA A 178 -1.13 3.46 -15.77
C ALA A 178 -0.33 4.14 -16.90
N SER A 179 0.37 5.23 -16.57
CA SER A 179 1.22 5.96 -17.52
C SER A 179 2.36 5.09 -18.04
N GLU A 180 3.00 4.29 -17.19
CA GLU A 180 4.06 3.35 -17.59
C GLU A 180 3.52 2.29 -18.57
N LEU A 181 2.32 1.74 -18.34
CA LEU A 181 1.67 0.83 -19.29
C LEU A 181 1.38 1.49 -20.63
N ALA A 182 0.79 2.68 -20.62
CA ALA A 182 0.47 3.43 -21.84
C ALA A 182 1.72 3.80 -22.64
N ASN A 183 2.76 4.29 -21.96
CA ASN A 183 4.03 4.65 -22.58
C ASN A 183 4.75 3.42 -23.14
N HIS A 184 4.66 2.28 -22.46
CA HIS A 184 5.22 1.03 -22.95
C HIS A 184 4.55 0.56 -24.25
N ALA A 185 3.23 0.77 -24.39
CA ALA A 185 2.51 0.48 -25.62
C ALA A 185 3.09 1.24 -26.82
N ILE A 186 3.33 2.55 -26.63
CA ILE A 186 3.88 3.44 -27.66
C ILE A 186 5.34 3.07 -27.96
N ALA A 187 6.16 2.88 -26.92
CA ALA A 187 7.59 2.61 -27.06
C ALA A 187 7.90 1.29 -27.78
N ARG A 188 6.99 0.31 -27.70
CA ARG A 188 7.16 -1.02 -28.30
C ARG A 188 6.25 -1.27 -29.51
N ASP A 189 5.54 -0.26 -30.00
CA ASP A 189 4.59 -0.37 -31.12
C ASP A 189 3.52 -1.47 -30.91
N LEU A 190 3.06 -1.61 -29.66
CA LEU A 190 2.06 -2.61 -29.24
C LEU A 190 0.62 -2.15 -29.49
N THR A 191 0.43 -0.96 -30.06
CA THR A 191 -0.88 -0.42 -30.46
C THR A 191 -1.39 -1.05 -31.76
N VAL A 192 -0.55 -1.82 -32.46
CA VAL A 192 -0.88 -2.52 -33.71
C VAL A 192 -1.58 -3.86 -33.43
N THR A 193 -2.41 -4.32 -34.37
CA THR A 193 -3.19 -5.59 -34.38
C THR A 193 -2.33 -6.85 -34.48
N GLY A 194 -1.30 -6.98 -33.63
CA GLY A 194 -0.51 -8.19 -33.43
C GLY A 194 -0.89 -8.96 -32.17
N ASP A 195 -0.42 -10.21 -32.06
CA ASP A 195 -0.58 -11.04 -30.85
C ASP A 195 -0.03 -10.36 -29.60
N GLU A 196 1.14 -9.73 -29.71
CA GLU A 196 1.78 -8.98 -28.63
C GLU A 196 0.92 -7.80 -28.17
N GLY A 197 0.37 -7.04 -29.12
CA GLY A 197 -0.54 -5.92 -28.83
C GLY A 197 -1.84 -6.37 -28.16
N ARG A 198 -2.42 -7.49 -28.60
CA ARG A 198 -3.60 -8.08 -27.94
C ARG A 198 -3.32 -8.53 -26.50
N ALA A 199 -2.18 -9.18 -26.26
CA ALA A 199 -1.77 -9.59 -24.92
C ALA A 199 -1.51 -8.38 -24.00
N HIS A 200 -0.91 -7.31 -24.54
CA HIS A 200 -0.72 -6.05 -23.83
C HIS A 200 -2.05 -5.38 -23.48
N LEU A 201 -2.98 -5.27 -24.45
CA LEU A 201 -4.31 -4.72 -24.22
C LEU A 201 -5.10 -5.50 -23.17
N GLN A 202 -4.97 -6.84 -23.14
CA GLN A 202 -5.55 -7.66 -22.09
C GLN A 202 -4.99 -7.32 -20.71
N ALA A 203 -3.69 -7.03 -20.61
CA ALA A 203 -3.10 -6.54 -19.36
C ALA A 203 -3.62 -5.14 -18.99
N CYS A 204 -3.73 -4.21 -19.94
CA CYS A 204 -4.34 -2.89 -19.68
C CYS A 204 -5.77 -3.02 -19.14
N ARG A 205 -6.59 -3.90 -19.73
CA ARG A 205 -7.94 -4.21 -19.21
C ARG A 205 -7.89 -4.83 -17.82
N ALA A 206 -7.02 -5.82 -17.59
CA ALA A 206 -6.86 -6.43 -16.27
C ALA A 206 -6.38 -5.42 -15.21
N PHE A 207 -5.58 -4.43 -15.58
CA PHE A 207 -5.19 -3.33 -14.68
C PHE A 207 -6.41 -2.54 -14.21
N VAL A 208 -7.24 -2.09 -15.15
CA VAL A 208 -8.44 -1.25 -14.87
C VAL A 208 -9.56 -2.04 -14.22
N GLU A 209 -9.90 -3.21 -14.75
CA GLU A 209 -11.11 -3.96 -14.39
C GLU A 209 -10.90 -4.90 -13.19
N ILE A 210 -9.65 -5.32 -12.91
CA ILE A 210 -9.37 -6.33 -11.89
C ILE A 210 -8.45 -5.77 -10.81
N PHE A 211 -7.25 -5.32 -11.18
CA PHE A 211 -6.24 -4.89 -10.20
C PHE A 211 -6.71 -3.65 -9.43
N VAL A 212 -7.17 -2.60 -10.12
CA VAL A 212 -7.54 -1.34 -9.47
C VAL A 212 -8.70 -1.51 -8.47
N PRO A 213 -9.83 -2.18 -8.80
CA PRO A 213 -10.89 -2.43 -7.83
C PRO A 213 -10.43 -3.26 -6.63
N PHE A 214 -9.60 -4.29 -6.88
CA PHE A 214 -9.03 -5.12 -5.83
C PHE A 214 -8.12 -4.31 -4.89
N ALA A 215 -7.12 -3.61 -5.44
CA ALA A 215 -6.17 -2.80 -4.67
C ALA A 215 -6.88 -1.69 -3.90
N SER A 216 -7.87 -1.04 -4.50
CA SER A 216 -8.70 -0.03 -3.82
C SER A 216 -9.53 -0.62 -2.68
N SER A 217 -10.03 -1.84 -2.85
CA SER A 217 -10.73 -2.57 -1.78
C SER A 217 -9.78 -2.90 -0.63
N CYS A 218 -8.57 -3.38 -0.93
CA CYS A 218 -7.54 -3.64 0.08
C CYS A 218 -7.13 -2.37 0.81
N PHE A 219 -6.92 -1.26 0.10
CA PHE A 219 -6.63 0.03 0.72
C PHE A 219 -7.74 0.45 1.68
N ARG A 220 -9.01 0.37 1.24
CA ARG A 220 -10.15 0.70 2.11
C ARG A 220 -10.24 -0.23 3.33
N SER A 221 -9.98 -1.52 3.17
CA SER A 221 -10.07 -2.49 4.28
C SER A 221 -9.00 -2.26 5.34
N THR A 222 -7.83 -1.71 4.98
CA THR A 222 -6.79 -1.31 5.94
C THR A 222 -7.29 -0.26 6.95
N PHE A 223 -8.22 0.61 6.56
CA PHE A 223 -8.76 1.68 7.41
C PHE A 223 -10.20 1.44 7.89
N SER A 224 -10.94 0.54 7.23
CA SER A 224 -12.34 0.23 7.53
C SER A 224 -12.65 -0.19 8.98
N PRO A 225 -11.80 -0.90 9.75
CA PRO A 225 -12.11 -1.20 11.14
C PRO A 225 -12.03 0.04 12.06
N VAL A 226 -11.41 1.14 11.62
CA VAL A 226 -11.09 2.31 12.44
C VAL A 226 -11.85 3.57 11.98
N ALA A 227 -12.16 3.67 10.69
CA ALA A 227 -12.86 4.78 10.09
C ALA A 227 -14.18 4.25 9.50
N GLY A 228 -15.33 4.63 10.07
CA GLY A 228 -16.61 4.46 9.39
C GLY A 228 -16.48 4.98 7.94
N GLY A 229 -16.89 4.17 6.96
CA GLY A 229 -16.36 4.14 5.58
C GLY A 229 -16.35 5.41 4.72
N ALA A 230 -16.67 6.58 5.28
CA ALA A 230 -16.63 7.89 4.64
C ALA A 230 -15.21 8.52 4.57
N LEU A 231 -14.28 8.22 5.48
CA LEU A 231 -12.96 8.90 5.52
C LEU A 231 -11.92 8.32 4.55
N THR A 232 -12.23 7.18 3.91
CA THR A 232 -11.33 6.44 3.01
C THR A 232 -11.78 6.50 1.56
N ALA A 233 -12.66 7.45 1.24
CA ALA A 233 -13.29 7.54 -0.06
C ALA A 233 -12.26 7.95 -1.13
N LEU A 234 -11.56 6.95 -1.66
CA LEU A 234 -11.07 6.98 -3.04
C LEU A 234 -12.32 7.21 -3.90
N ASN A 235 -12.59 8.45 -4.28
CA ASN A 235 -13.78 8.77 -5.06
C ASN A 235 -13.66 8.17 -6.47
N SER A 236 -14.79 7.92 -7.11
CA SER A 236 -14.81 7.44 -8.50
C SER A 236 -14.04 8.37 -9.43
N ASP A 237 -14.13 9.68 -9.18
CA ASP A 237 -13.58 10.72 -10.05
C ASP A 237 -12.05 10.76 -9.94
N ASP A 238 -11.52 10.71 -8.72
CA ASP A 238 -10.08 10.65 -8.46
C ASP A 238 -9.45 9.38 -9.09
N LEU A 239 -10.20 8.27 -9.04
CA LEU A 239 -9.78 7.03 -9.66
C LEU A 239 -9.82 7.11 -11.18
N ALA A 240 -10.86 7.71 -11.75
CA ALA A 240 -10.97 7.93 -13.18
C ALA A 240 -9.84 8.84 -13.70
N GLU A 241 -9.49 9.89 -12.95
CA GLU A 241 -8.35 10.75 -13.26
C GLU A 241 -7.03 9.99 -13.20
N ALA A 242 -6.81 9.17 -12.17
CA ALA A 242 -5.62 8.33 -12.07
C ALA A 242 -5.49 7.34 -13.24
N LEU A 243 -6.61 6.86 -13.79
CA LEU A 243 -6.62 5.89 -14.89
C LEU A 243 -6.68 6.51 -16.28
N ALA A 244 -6.86 7.83 -16.40
CA ALA A 244 -6.99 8.54 -17.67
C ALA A 244 -5.93 8.18 -18.74
N PRO A 245 -4.64 7.96 -18.40
CA PRO A 245 -3.63 7.55 -19.37
C PRO A 245 -3.93 6.22 -20.10
N LEU A 246 -4.64 5.30 -19.45
CA LEU A 246 -4.98 4.00 -20.01
C LEU A 246 -6.38 3.93 -20.62
N THR A 247 -7.33 4.71 -20.10
CA THR A 247 -8.72 4.68 -20.57
C THR A 247 -8.80 4.98 -22.07
N ALA A 248 -8.09 6.01 -22.55
CA ALA A 248 -8.04 6.34 -23.98
C ALA A 248 -7.48 5.20 -24.84
N LEU A 249 -6.48 4.46 -24.34
CA LEU A 249 -5.89 3.33 -25.05
C LEU A 249 -6.85 2.13 -25.11
N VAL A 250 -7.52 1.82 -24.00
CA VAL A 250 -8.50 0.72 -23.92
C VAL A 250 -9.74 1.00 -24.78
N GLU A 251 -10.20 2.25 -24.82
CA GLU A 251 -11.34 2.69 -25.64
C GLU A 251 -11.01 2.68 -27.14
N SER A 252 -9.84 3.20 -27.54
CA SER A 252 -9.41 3.24 -28.94
C SER A 252 -9.27 1.85 -29.60
N ALA A 253 -9.06 0.80 -28.79
CA ALA A 253 -8.91 -0.57 -29.27
C ALA A 253 -10.23 -1.38 -29.21
N ALA A 254 -11.33 -0.77 -28.74
CA ALA A 254 -12.66 -1.37 -28.73
C ALA A 254 -13.47 -1.06 -30.01
N GLU A 255 -13.04 -0.07 -30.80
CA GLU A 255 -13.56 0.30 -32.12
C GLU A 255 -12.86 -0.48 -33.25
#